data_AF-A0A4R2RTR0-F1
#
_entry.id   AF-A0A4R2RTR0-F1
#
_cell.length_a   1.000
_cell.length_b   1.000
_cell.length_c   1.000
_cell.angle_alpha   90.00
_cell.angle_beta   90.00
_cell.angle_gamma   90.00
#
_symmetry.space_group_name_H-M   'P 1'
#
loop_
_entity.id
_entity.type
_entity.pdbx_description
1 polymer ?
#
loop_
_entity_poly.entity_id
_entity_poly.type
_entity_poly.pdbx_seq_one_letter_code
_entity_poly.pdbx_strand_id
1 'polypeptide(L)'
;MADCDPQPVALHLVEATSLANHAKLDRLPFILIFRSAPEAMLTSGTYVLRGQGFGPDRIDIVQISRPLSGEPGYYYQAVFN
;
A
#
# COMPACT_ATOMS: atom_id res chain seq x y z
N MET A 1 -17.22 24.20 5.70
CA MET A 1 -16.62 23.34 4.66
C MET A 1 -15.23 23.00 5.13
N ALA A 2 -14.92 21.73 5.35
CA ALA A 2 -13.58 21.33 5.77
C ALA A 2 -12.63 21.51 4.58
N ASP A 3 -11.58 22.32 4.76
CA ASP A 3 -10.44 22.37 3.86
C ASP A 3 -9.73 21.00 3.94
N CYS A 4 -10.14 20.09 3.07
CA CYS A 4 -9.43 18.84 2.87
C CYS A 4 -8.50 19.09 1.69
N ASP A 5 -7.28 19.55 1.98
CA ASP A 5 -6.19 19.58 0.99
C ASP A 5 -5.37 18.29 1.16
N PRO A 6 -5.73 17.19 0.47
CA PRO A 6 -5.04 15.91 0.63
C PRO A 6 -3.60 16.04 0.17
N GLN A 7 -2.67 16.04 1.12
CA GLN A 7 -1.25 16.08 0.82
C GLN A 7 -0.77 14.71 0.31
N PRO A 8 0.10 14.68 -0.71
CA PRO A 8 0.76 13.45 -1.13
C PRO A 8 1.56 12.85 0.04
N VAL A 9 1.37 11.56 0.29
CA VAL A 9 2.12 10.82 1.30
C VAL A 9 3.09 9.86 0.61
N ALA A 10 4.37 9.97 0.96
CA ALA A 10 5.38 9.04 0.49
C ALA A 10 5.19 7.66 1.15
N LEU A 11 5.17 6.61 0.33
CA LEU A 11 5.12 5.23 0.78
C LEU A 11 6.41 4.50 0.37
N HIS A 12 6.99 3.80 1.32
CA HIS A 12 8.11 2.90 1.08
C HIS A 12 7.60 1.48 0.94
N LEU A 13 8.01 0.80 -0.12
CA LEU A 13 7.77 -0.64 -0.25
C LEU A 13 8.67 -1.39 0.74
N VAL A 14 8.07 -2.14 1.65
CA VAL A 14 8.75 -2.96 2.66
C VAL A 14 8.89 -4.40 2.19
N GLU A 15 7.81 -4.96 1.64
CA GLU A 15 7.76 -6.36 1.23
C GLU A 15 6.88 -6.50 -0.02
N ALA A 16 7.27 -7.44 -0.89
CA ALA A 16 6.48 -7.86 -2.03
C ALA A 16 6.48 -9.39 -2.10
N THR A 17 5.32 -10.01 -1.86
CA THR A 17 5.20 -11.47 -1.75
C THR A 17 4.12 -11.97 -2.70
N SER A 18 4.48 -12.93 -3.56
CA SER A 18 3.52 -13.58 -4.44
C SER A 18 2.58 -14.50 -3.67
N LEU A 19 1.33 -14.56 -4.08
CA LEU A 19 0.34 -15.47 -3.52
C LEU A 19 0.27 -16.76 -4.31
N ALA A 20 -0.06 -17.84 -3.61
CA ALA A 20 -0.32 -19.13 -4.22
C ALA A 20 -1.51 -19.06 -5.19
N ASN A 21 -1.33 -19.59 -6.41
CA ASN A 21 -2.32 -19.52 -7.47
C ASN A 21 -3.41 -20.58 -7.33
N HIS A 22 -4.27 -20.46 -6.32
CA HIS A 22 -5.36 -21.40 -6.14
C HIS A 22 -6.42 -21.31 -7.25
N ALA A 23 -6.51 -20.17 -7.93
CA ALA A 23 -7.52 -19.89 -8.96
C ALA A 23 -7.00 -20.08 -10.41
N LYS A 24 -5.76 -20.55 -10.61
CA LYS A 24 -5.12 -20.72 -11.93
C LYS A 24 -5.18 -19.46 -12.81
N LEU A 25 -4.97 -18.29 -12.20
CA LEU A 25 -4.91 -17.00 -12.88
C LEU A 25 -3.69 -16.91 -13.79
N ASP A 26 -3.83 -16.21 -14.93
CA ASP A 26 -2.72 -15.94 -15.87
C ASP A 26 -1.63 -15.06 -15.25
N ARG A 27 -2.01 -14.20 -14.29
CA ARG A 27 -1.09 -13.37 -13.51
C ARG A 27 -1.28 -13.67 -12.03
N LEU A 28 -0.17 -13.97 -11.35
CA LEU A 28 -0.18 -14.27 -9.93
C LEU A 28 -0.49 -13.01 -9.13
N PRO A 29 -1.46 -13.07 -8.21
CA PRO A 29 -1.67 -11.95 -7.31
C PRO A 29 -0.47 -11.84 -6.37
N PHE A 30 -0.11 -10.62 -5.99
CA PHE A 30 0.95 -10.36 -5.04
C PHE A 30 0.48 -9.36 -3.98
N ILE A 31 0.95 -9.58 -2.75
CA ILE A 31 0.75 -8.69 -1.63
C ILE A 31 1.95 -7.75 -1.57
N LEU A 32 1.67 -6.45 -1.49
CA LEU A 32 2.65 -5.43 -1.18
C LEU A 32 2.40 -4.93 0.24
N ILE A 33 3.47 -4.82 1.03
CA ILE A 33 3.45 -4.12 2.30
C ILE A 33 4.18 -2.80 2.13
N PHE A 34 3.47 -1.71 2.44
CA PHE A 34 4.02 -0.36 2.43
C PHE A 34 4.18 0.18 3.85
N ARG A 35 5.06 1.16 3.98
CA ARG A 35 5.26 1.94 5.19
C ARG A 35 5.29 3.44 4.88
N SER A 36 4.51 4.24 5.60
CA SER A 36 4.65 5.70 5.63
C SER A 36 5.51 6.17 6.80
N ALA A 37 5.90 7.44 6.78
CA ALA A 37 6.56 8.06 7.93
C ALA A 37 5.60 8.14 9.15
N PRO A 38 6.11 8.15 10.40
CA PRO A 38 5.29 8.22 11.62
C PRO A 38 4.38 9.44 11.71
N GLU A 39 4.66 10.49 10.95
CA GLU A 39 3.90 11.75 10.94
C GLU A 39 2.75 11.74 9.92
N ALA A 40 2.69 10.73 9.05
CA ALA A 40 1.74 10.66 7.95
C ALA A 40 0.94 9.36 7.98
N MET A 41 -0.28 9.42 8.51
CA MET A 41 -1.21 8.29 8.52
C MET A 41 -2.21 8.41 7.38
N LEU A 42 -2.21 7.42 6.50
CA LEU A 42 -3.31 7.17 5.57
C LEU A 42 -4.40 6.33 6.24
N THR A 43 -5.65 6.68 6.01
CA THR A 43 -6.80 5.83 6.33
C THR A 43 -6.91 4.68 5.33
N SER A 44 -7.56 3.58 5.69
CA SER A 44 -7.81 2.50 4.71
C SER A 44 -8.77 2.99 3.61
N GLY A 45 -8.47 2.69 2.35
CA GLY A 45 -9.26 3.15 1.20
C GLY A 45 -8.48 3.14 -0.11
N THR A 46 -9.10 3.70 -1.15
CA THR A 46 -8.51 3.80 -2.49
C THR A 46 -7.76 5.11 -2.67
N TYR A 47 -6.50 5.03 -3.08
CA TYR A 47 -5.64 6.19 -3.33
C TYR A 47 -5.15 6.21 -4.77
N VAL A 48 -4.90 7.41 -5.31
CA VAL A 48 -4.22 7.58 -6.59
C VAL A 48 -2.73 7.39 -6.38
N LEU A 49 -2.13 6.41 -7.05
CA LEU A 49 -0.70 6.14 -6.96
C LEU A 49 0.05 7.04 -7.95
N ARG A 50 0.90 7.94 -7.44
CA ARG A 50 1.78 8.77 -8.27
C ARG A 50 3.17 8.13 -8.38
N GLY A 51 3.24 7.02 -9.10
CA GLY A 51 4.49 6.31 -9.39
C GLY A 51 5.20 6.79 -10.66
N GLN A 52 6.48 6.46 -10.82
CA GLN A 52 7.30 6.77 -12.00
C GLN A 52 6.99 5.82 -13.20
N GLY A 53 5.72 5.47 -13.43
CA GLY A 53 5.28 4.79 -14.65
C GLY A 53 5.03 3.27 -14.57
N PHE A 54 5.14 2.64 -13.40
CA PHE A 54 4.81 1.22 -13.23
C PHE A 54 3.77 1.01 -12.13
N GLY A 55 2.70 0.28 -12.46
CA GLY A 55 1.58 -0.03 -11.55
C GLY A 55 0.25 0.60 -11.99
N PRO A 56 -0.86 0.24 -11.33
CA PRO A 56 -2.16 0.86 -11.58
C PRO A 56 -2.22 2.29 -11.06
N ASP A 57 -3.07 3.10 -11.67
CA ASP A 57 -3.31 4.49 -11.27
C ASP A 57 -3.95 4.60 -9.88
N ARG A 58 -4.60 3.53 -9.42
CA ARG A 58 -5.27 3.46 -8.13
C ARG A 58 -4.87 2.20 -7.38
N ILE A 59 -4.72 2.35 -6.07
CA ILE A 59 -4.37 1.28 -5.14
C ILE A 59 -5.32 1.30 -3.95
N ASP A 60 -5.86 0.14 -3.60
CA ASP A 60 -6.55 -0.06 -2.33
C ASP A 60 -5.54 -0.44 -1.26
N ILE A 61 -5.48 0.36 -0.20
CA ILE A 61 -4.63 0.10 0.95
C ILE A 61 -5.48 -0.17 2.18
N VAL A 62 -5.06 -1.15 2.97
CA VAL A 62 -5.63 -1.45 4.29
C VAL A 62 -4.54 -1.29 5.33
N GLN A 63 -4.80 -0.50 6.37
CA GLN A 63 -3.87 -0.34 7.47
C GLN A 63 -3.73 -1.65 8.24
N ILE A 64 -2.49 -2.04 8.52
CA ILE A 64 -2.15 -3.24 9.28
C ILE A 64 -1.30 -2.87 10.50
N SER A 65 -1.22 -3.81 11.44
CA SER A 65 -0.29 -3.70 12.56
C SER A 65 1.16 -3.68 12.07
N ARG A 66 1.99 -2.86 12.73
CA ARG A 66 3.44 -2.84 12.48
C ARG A 66 4.04 -4.24 12.74
N PRO A 67 4.86 -4.78 11.82
CA PRO A 67 5.62 -6.01 12.06
C PRO A 67 6.55 -5.88 13.27
N LEU A 68 6.81 -6.99 13.99
CA LEU A 68 7.65 -7.01 15.19
C LEU A 68 9.06 -6.41 14.98
N SER A 69 9.64 -6.60 13.80
CA SER A 69 10.95 -6.08 13.39
C SER A 69 10.86 -4.87 12.45
N GLY A 70 9.67 -4.30 12.23
CA GLY A 70 9.49 -3.17 11.34
C GLY A 70 10.04 -1.87 11.93
N GLU A 71 10.51 -0.95 11.10
CA GLU A 71 10.85 0.43 11.45
C GLU A 71 9.63 1.25 11.93
N PRO A 72 9.82 2.40 12.62
CA PRO A 72 8.72 3.29 12.97
C PRO A 72 7.94 3.78 11.75
N GLY A 73 6.61 3.84 11.87
CA GLY A 73 5.71 4.28 10.81
C GLY A 73 4.37 3.56 10.86
N TYR A 74 3.50 3.90 9.91
CA TYR A 74 2.25 3.18 9.69
C TYR A 74 2.42 2.20 8.54
N TYR A 75 1.83 1.03 8.69
CA TYR A 75 1.97 -0.09 7.75
C TYR A 75 0.66 -0.33 7.02
N TYR A 76 0.79 -0.68 5.75
CA TYR A 76 -0.34 -0.86 4.85
C TYR A 76 -0.14 -2.10 4.00
N GLN A 77 -1.21 -2.86 3.81
CA GLN A 77 -1.26 -3.96 2.86
C GLN A 77 -2.05 -3.52 1.62
N ALA A 78 -1.55 -3.89 0.45
CA ALA A 78 -2.28 -3.79 -0.81
C ALA A 78 -2.13 -5.10 -1.60
N VAL A 79 -3.16 -5.46 -2.36
CA VAL A 79 -3.17 -6.66 -3.21
C VAL A 79 -3.26 -6.21 -4.66
N PHE A 80 -2.43 -6.80 -5.52
CA PHE A 80 -2.41 -6.54 -6.95
C PHE A 80 -2.59 -7.83 -7.73
N ASN A 81 -3.22 -7.71 -8.90
CA ASN A 81 -3.50 -8.79 -9.83
C ASN A 81 -2.88 -8.46 -11.18
#